data_AF-A0A9D1KAY7-F1
#
_entry.id   AF-A0A9D1KAY7-F1
#
_cell.length_a   1.000
_cell.length_b   1.000
_cell.length_c   1.000
_cell.angle_alpha   90.00
_cell.angle_beta   90.00
_cell.angle_gamma   90.00
#
_symmetry.space_group_name_H-M   'P 1'
#
loop_
_entity.id
_entity.type
_entity.pdbx_description
1 polymer ?
#
loop_
_entity_poly.entity_id
_entity_poly.type
_entity_poly.pdbx_seq_one_letter_code
_entity_poly.pdbx_strand_id
1 'polypeptide(L)'
;MNMMLLMNIVQVLDTTVNPEDNCRGFGFIVRIIKNGLFPILQIGIPIILIVLGTLDLGKAVISSDDKAVKEAQSKLIKRCIYAILVFFIVTLVNLVFSMVGTIAGDDAPGLQSWSACWSNPDGGSE
;
A
#
# COMPACT_ATOMS: atom_id res chain seq x y z
N MET A 1 24.31 -32.23 -6.24
CA MET A 1 23.02 -31.63 -5.80
C MET A 1 23.27 -31.08 -4.41
N ASN A 2 23.51 -29.77 -4.34
CA ASN A 2 24.24 -29.12 -3.25
C ASN A 2 23.34 -28.93 -2.01
N MET A 3 23.86 -29.06 -0.79
CA MET A 3 23.11 -28.84 0.46
C MET A 3 22.45 -27.44 0.52
N MET A 4 23.08 -26.46 -0.12
CA MET A 4 22.57 -25.09 -0.31
C MET A 4 21.31 -25.03 -1.20
N LEU A 5 21.15 -25.99 -2.12
CA LEU A 5 20.00 -26.10 -3.03
C LEU A 5 18.81 -26.78 -2.33
N LEU A 6 19.11 -27.72 -1.42
CA LEU A 6 18.12 -28.30 -0.50
C LEU A 6 17.63 -27.25 0.50
N MET A 7 18.51 -26.42 1.07
CA MET A 7 18.11 -25.33 1.96
C MET A 7 17.17 -24.34 1.26
N ASN A 8 17.47 -23.91 0.02
CA ASN A 8 16.63 -22.95 -0.71
C ASN A 8 15.24 -23.51 -1.05
N ILE A 9 15.14 -24.79 -1.44
CA ILE A 9 13.86 -25.46 -1.71
C ILE A 9 13.09 -25.72 -0.41
N VAL A 10 13.77 -26.08 0.69
CA VAL A 10 13.15 -26.25 2.00
C VAL A 10 12.59 -24.92 2.51
N GLN A 11 13.29 -23.80 2.35
CA GLN A 11 12.76 -22.47 2.73
C GLN A 11 11.53 -22.09 1.89
N VAL A 12 11.53 -22.40 0.58
CA VAL A 12 10.36 -22.17 -0.29
C VAL A 12 9.18 -23.06 0.14
N LEU A 13 9.43 -24.31 0.53
CA LEU A 13 8.39 -25.20 1.09
C LEU A 13 7.88 -24.71 2.45
N ASP A 14 8.76 -24.22 3.33
CA ASP A 14 8.42 -23.72 4.67
C ASP A 14 7.47 -22.50 4.58
N THR A 15 7.68 -21.60 3.61
CA THR A 15 6.77 -20.47 3.33
C THR A 15 5.40 -20.88 2.74
N THR A 16 5.18 -22.17 2.46
CA THR A 16 3.92 -22.68 1.87
C THR A 16 3.18 -23.70 2.72
N VAL A 17 3.79 -24.22 3.79
CA VAL A 17 3.20 -25.28 4.63
C VAL A 17 3.35 -25.01 6.13
N ASN A 18 3.80 -23.82 6.56
CA ASN A 18 3.92 -23.53 7.99
C ASN A 18 2.53 -23.40 8.66
N PRO A 19 2.20 -24.28 9.64
CA PRO A 19 0.93 -24.22 10.35
C PRO A 19 0.88 -23.08 11.38
N GLU A 20 2.01 -22.41 11.65
CA GLU A 20 2.14 -21.29 12.58
C GLU A 20 2.10 -19.91 11.89
N ASP A 21 1.95 -19.87 10.56
CA ASP A 21 1.83 -18.62 9.83
C ASP A 21 0.48 -17.96 10.09
N ASN A 22 0.51 -16.79 10.71
CA ASN A 22 -0.65 -15.93 10.92
C ASN A 22 -1.41 -15.60 9.61
N CYS A 23 -0.78 -15.81 8.45
CA CYS A 23 -1.32 -15.57 7.12
C CYS A 23 -2.04 -16.75 6.45
N ARG A 24 -2.12 -17.95 7.06
CA ARG A 24 -2.87 -19.13 6.55
C ARG A 24 -2.70 -19.39 5.04
N GLY A 25 -1.47 -19.27 4.52
CA GLY A 25 -1.14 -19.46 3.10
C GLY A 25 -1.43 -18.28 2.16
N PHE A 26 -2.06 -17.19 2.64
CA PHE A 26 -2.29 -15.96 1.86
C PHE A 26 -1.13 -14.95 1.95
N GLY A 27 -0.03 -15.29 2.65
CA GLY A 27 1.10 -14.40 2.89
C GLY A 27 1.69 -13.79 1.61
N PHE A 28 1.77 -14.57 0.53
CA PHE A 28 2.21 -14.08 -0.78
C PHE A 28 1.35 -12.92 -1.29
N ILE A 29 0.03 -13.03 -1.20
CA ILE A 29 -0.91 -12.01 -1.69
C ILE A 29 -0.81 -10.76 -0.82
N VAL A 30 -0.80 -10.92 0.51
CA VAL A 30 -0.69 -9.81 1.45
C VAL A 30 0.63 -9.06 1.28
N ARG A 31 1.74 -9.78 1.07
CA ARG A 31 3.06 -9.19 0.79
C ARG A 31 3.04 -8.33 -0.48
N ILE A 32 2.48 -8.84 -1.58
CA ILE A 32 2.39 -8.10 -2.84
C ILE A 32 1.52 -6.85 -2.67
N ILE A 33 0.39 -6.96 -1.94
CA ILE A 33 -0.51 -5.83 -1.71
C ILE A 33 0.14 -4.78 -0.81
N LYS A 34 0.69 -5.17 0.35
CA LYS A 34 1.22 -4.23 1.34
C LYS A 34 2.57 -3.65 0.95
N ASN A 35 3.52 -4.48 0.50
CA ASN A 35 4.88 -4.02 0.19
C ASN A 35 5.04 -3.56 -1.27
N GLY A 36 4.13 -3.97 -2.16
CA GLY A 36 4.10 -3.55 -3.55
C GLY A 36 3.03 -2.51 -3.83
N LEU A 37 1.76 -2.92 -3.81
CA LEU A 37 0.65 -2.11 -4.32
C LEU A 37 0.41 -0.85 -3.49
N PHE A 38 0.34 -0.95 -2.18
CA PHE A 38 -0.01 0.15 -1.28
C PHE A 38 0.98 1.33 -1.33
N PRO A 39 2.31 1.15 -1.22
CA PRO A 39 3.25 2.25 -1.36
C PRO A 39 3.24 2.87 -2.76
N ILE A 40 3.04 2.06 -3.80
CA ILE A 40 2.92 2.54 -5.18
C ILE A 40 1.65 3.38 -5.35
N LEU A 41 0.51 2.96 -4.81
CA LEU A 41 -0.73 3.74 -4.90
C LEU A 41 -0.66 5.01 -4.03
N GLN A 42 -0.09 4.91 -2.83
CA GLN A 42 0.00 6.01 -1.88
C GLN A 42 0.95 7.13 -2.34
N ILE A 43 2.01 6.82 -3.10
CA ILE A 43 2.98 7.81 -3.60
C ILE A 43 2.88 8.01 -5.11
N GLY A 44 2.74 6.93 -5.89
CA GLY A 44 2.73 6.98 -7.35
C GLY A 44 1.55 7.76 -7.91
N ILE A 45 0.32 7.52 -7.43
CA ILE A 45 -0.87 8.25 -7.91
C ILE A 45 -0.76 9.76 -7.60
N PRO A 46 -0.48 10.19 -6.36
CA PRO A 46 -0.25 11.60 -6.04
C PRO A 46 0.83 12.27 -6.91
N ILE A 47 1.98 11.62 -7.11
CA ILE A 47 3.07 12.19 -7.92
C ILE A 47 2.64 12.38 -9.37
N ILE A 48 1.98 11.39 -9.98
CA ILE A 48 1.48 11.50 -11.36
C ILE A 48 0.47 12.65 -11.48
N LEU A 49 -0.46 12.78 -10.53
CA LEU A 49 -1.45 13.86 -10.52
C LEU A 49 -0.81 15.25 -10.41
N ILE A 50 0.25 15.39 -9.60
CA ILE A 50 0.99 16.65 -9.45
C ILE A 50 1.77 16.97 -10.72
N VAL A 51 2.52 16.03 -11.30
CA VAL A 51 3.30 16.25 -12.53
C VAL A 51 2.39 16.64 -13.70
N LEU A 52 1.28 15.93 -13.90
CA LEU A 52 0.31 16.28 -14.93
C LEU A 52 -0.38 17.61 -14.66
N GLY A 53 -0.49 18.03 -13.39
CA GLY A 53 -0.99 19.34 -13.00
C GLY A 53 0.01 20.45 -13.34
N THR A 54 1.26 20.31 -12.91
CA THR A 54 2.28 21.35 -13.10
C THR A 54 2.63 21.55 -14.58
N LEU A 55 2.58 20.49 -15.41
CA LEU A 55 2.72 20.63 -16.86
C LEU A 55 1.58 21.42 -17.51
N ASP A 56 0.35 21.28 -17.00
CA ASP A 56 -0.82 22.02 -17.48
C ASP A 56 -0.77 23.50 -17.07
N LEU A 57 -0.38 23.76 -15.81
CA LEU A 57 -0.10 25.12 -15.34
C LEU A 57 1.05 25.77 -16.10
N GLY A 58 2.15 25.04 -16.30
CA GLY A 58 3.33 25.57 -16.97
C GLY A 58 2.99 26.09 -18.37
N LYS A 59 2.16 25.36 -19.11
CA LYS A 59 1.65 25.81 -20.41
C LYS A 59 0.75 27.04 -20.31
N ALA A 60 -0.18 27.08 -19.35
CA ALA A 60 -1.09 28.22 -19.16
C ALA A 60 -0.38 29.50 -18.67
N VAL A 61 0.67 29.35 -17.85
CA VAL A 61 1.49 30.46 -17.34
C VAL A 61 2.32 31.08 -18.47
N ILE A 62 2.91 30.26 -19.34
CA ILE A 62 3.70 30.74 -20.48
C ILE A 62 2.82 31.49 -21.49
N SER A 63 1.55 31.10 -21.66
CA SER A 63 0.62 31.81 -22.54
C SER A 63 0.15 33.17 -22.02
N SER A 64 0.51 33.56 -20.77
CA SER A 64 0.17 34.86 -20.16
C SER A 64 -1.32 35.24 -20.21
N ASP A 65 -2.20 34.23 -20.26
CA ASP A 65 -3.66 34.41 -20.23
C ASP A 65 -4.16 34.26 -18.79
N ASP A 66 -4.41 35.37 -18.11
CA ASP A 66 -4.85 35.41 -16.71
C ASP A 66 -6.13 34.60 -16.45
N LYS A 67 -7.01 34.46 -17.45
CA LYS A 67 -8.22 33.64 -17.34
C LYS A 67 -7.86 32.16 -17.39
N ALA A 68 -6.96 31.77 -18.30
CA ALA A 68 -6.46 30.41 -18.40
C ALA A 68 -5.66 29.98 -17.17
N VAL A 69 -4.83 30.88 -16.61
CA VAL A 69 -4.05 30.62 -15.38
C VAL A 69 -4.97 30.36 -14.19
N LYS A 70 -6.02 31.18 -14.00
CA LYS A 70 -6.99 30.98 -12.92
C LYS A 70 -7.77 29.68 -13.06
N GLU A 71 -8.19 29.34 -14.28
CA GLU A 71 -8.89 28.08 -14.53
C GLU A 71 -7.98 26.86 -14.26
N ALA A 72 -6.73 26.93 -14.72
CA ALA A 72 -5.75 25.87 -14.52
C ALA A 72 -5.35 25.74 -13.02
N GLN A 73 -5.24 26.83 -12.27
CA GLN A 73 -5.03 26.79 -10.81
C GLN A 73 -6.19 26.11 -10.08
N SER A 74 -7.43 26.40 -10.44
CA SER A 74 -8.60 25.74 -9.86
C SER A 74 -8.60 24.23 -10.11
N LYS A 75 -8.21 23.81 -11.32
CA LYS A 75 -8.04 22.38 -11.67
C LYS A 75 -6.95 21.71 -10.85
N LEU A 76 -5.85 22.41 -10.57
CA LEU A 76 -4.74 21.88 -9.78
C LEU A 76 -5.08 21.71 -8.31
N ILE A 77 -5.75 22.69 -7.70
CA ILE A 77 -6.19 22.59 -6.31
C ILE A 77 -7.08 21.35 -6.13
N LYS A 78 -7.99 21.09 -7.08
CA LYS A 78 -8.79 19.86 -7.08
C LYS A 78 -7.91 18.61 -7.14
N ARG A 79 -6.91 18.56 -8.02
CA ARG A 79 -5.96 17.43 -8.11
C ARG A 79 -5.15 17.23 -6.84
N CYS A 80 -4.74 18.32 -6.16
CA CYS A 80 -4.06 18.24 -4.86
C CYS A 80 -4.98 17.63 -3.79
N ILE A 81 -6.25 18.02 -3.75
CA ILE A 81 -7.23 17.42 -2.83
C ILE A 81 -7.39 15.93 -3.13
N TYR A 82 -7.50 15.52 -4.41
CA TYR A 82 -7.55 14.10 -4.76
C TYR A 82 -6.31 13.33 -4.33
N ALA A 83 -5.12 13.89 -4.53
CA ALA A 83 -3.86 13.28 -4.10
C ALA A 83 -3.82 13.06 -2.58
N ILE A 84 -4.23 14.06 -1.80
CA ILE A 84 -4.33 13.98 -0.34
C ILE A 84 -5.35 12.91 0.06
N LEU A 85 -6.55 12.92 -0.52
CA LEU A 85 -7.59 11.94 -0.19
C LEU A 85 -7.14 10.50 -0.46
N VAL A 86 -6.50 10.22 -1.59
CA VAL A 86 -5.99 8.86 -1.90
C VAL A 86 -4.92 8.44 -0.89
N PHE A 87 -3.99 9.33 -0.54
CA PHE A 87 -2.98 9.07 0.49
C PHE A 87 -3.62 8.72 1.84
N PHE A 88 -4.62 9.50 2.27
CA PHE A 88 -5.33 9.28 3.52
C PHE A 88 -6.16 8.01 3.51
N ILE A 89 -6.83 7.66 2.39
CA ILE A 89 -7.61 6.42 2.27
C ILE A 89 -6.69 5.20 2.43
N VAL A 90 -5.57 5.15 1.71
CA VAL A 90 -4.63 4.03 1.81
C VAL A 90 -4.05 3.93 3.23
N THR A 91 -3.74 5.08 3.85
CA THR A 91 -3.26 5.13 5.24
C THR A 91 -4.31 4.63 6.23
N LEU A 92 -5.57 5.02 6.07
CA LEU A 92 -6.67 4.59 6.93
C LEU A 92 -6.96 3.10 6.77
N VAL A 93 -6.96 2.56 5.56
CA VAL A 93 -7.14 1.11 5.33
C VAL A 93 -6.03 0.33 6.04
N ASN A 94 -4.78 0.75 5.89
CA ASN A 94 -3.65 0.15 6.62
C ASN A 94 -3.86 0.20 8.13
N LEU A 95 -4.24 1.36 8.65
CA LEU A 95 -4.43 1.58 10.09
C LEU A 95 -5.54 0.67 10.63
N VAL A 96 -6.70 0.62 9.97
CA VAL A 96 -7.82 -0.23 10.39
C VAL A 96 -7.42 -1.70 10.37
N PHE A 97 -6.73 -2.16 9.32
CA PHE A 97 -6.34 -3.56 9.20
C PHE A 97 -5.24 -3.96 10.19
N SER A 98 -4.38 -3.02 10.59
CA SER A 98 -3.42 -3.24 11.67
C SER A 98 -4.07 -3.23 13.06
N MET A 99 -5.14 -2.45 13.25
CA MET A 99 -5.81 -2.29 14.56
C MET A 99 -6.95 -3.29 14.81
N VAL A 100 -7.48 -3.94 13.76
CA VAL A 100 -8.67 -4.79 13.87
C VAL A 100 -8.50 -5.94 14.88
N GLY A 101 -7.32 -6.51 15.00
CA GLY A 101 -7.05 -7.57 15.99
C GLY A 101 -6.99 -7.07 17.42
N THR A 102 -6.51 -5.83 17.63
CA THR A 102 -6.49 -5.20 18.96
C THR A 102 -7.90 -4.89 19.46
N ILE A 103 -8.81 -4.50 18.56
CA ILE A 103 -10.21 -4.17 18.91
C ILE A 103 -11.04 -5.44 19.15
N ALA A 104 -10.74 -6.52 18.42
CA ALA A 104 -11.51 -7.75 18.45
C ALA A 104 -11.41 -8.51 19.79
N GLY A 105 -10.31 -8.35 20.53
CA GLY A 105 -10.07 -9.09 21.79
C GLY A 105 -9.95 -10.60 21.58
N ASP A 106 -9.82 -11.36 22.66
CA ASP A 106 -9.57 -12.82 22.64
C ASP A 106 -10.77 -13.64 22.13
N ASP A 107 -11.93 -13.02 22.03
CA ASP A 107 -13.18 -13.66 21.59
C ASP A 107 -13.24 -13.89 20.07
N ALA A 108 -12.30 -13.31 19.29
CA ALA A 108 -12.27 -13.43 17.83
C ALA A 108 -10.86 -13.71 17.28
N PRO A 109 -10.34 -14.95 17.46
CA PRO A 109 -8.97 -15.33 17.11
C PRO A 109 -8.64 -15.21 15.60
N GLY A 110 -9.67 -15.25 14.74
CA GLY A 110 -9.50 -15.03 13.30
C GLY A 110 -9.07 -13.60 12.93
N LEU A 111 -9.51 -12.59 13.70
CA LEU A 111 -9.14 -11.19 13.45
C LEU A 111 -7.76 -10.86 14.02
N GLN A 112 -7.37 -11.49 15.11
CA GLN A 112 -6.02 -11.35 15.69
C GLN A 112 -4.95 -11.87 14.73
N SER A 113 -5.12 -13.11 14.25
CA SER A 113 -4.22 -13.71 13.24
C SER A 113 -4.15 -12.88 11.95
N TRP A 114 -5.28 -12.39 11.46
CA TRP A 114 -5.29 -11.46 10.31
C TRP A 114 -4.49 -10.18 10.58
N SER A 115 -4.68 -9.53 11.74
CA SER A 115 -3.97 -8.30 12.07
C SER A 115 -2.45 -8.50 12.22
N ALA A 116 -2.04 -9.65 12.75
CA ALA A 116 -0.64 -10.06 12.85
C ALA A 116 -0.05 -10.29 11.46
N CYS A 117 -0.76 -11.01 10.58
CA CYS A 117 -0.38 -11.21 9.19
C CYS A 117 -0.26 -9.88 8.43
N TRP A 118 -1.24 -9.00 8.57
CA TRP A 118 -1.23 -7.70 7.91
C TRP A 118 -0.07 -6.83 8.39
N SER A 119 0.22 -6.84 9.70
CA SER A 119 1.31 -6.05 10.29
C SER A 119 2.69 -6.61 9.94
N ASN A 120 2.84 -7.92 9.82
CA ASN A 120 4.08 -8.58 9.44
C ASN A 120 3.83 -9.71 8.41
N PRO A 121 3.71 -9.38 7.11
CA PRO A 121 3.38 -10.36 6.07
C PRO A 121 4.53 -11.31 5.73
N ASP A 122 5.75 -11.00 6.17
CA ASP A 122 6.94 -11.84 6.01
C ASP A 122 7.19 -12.71 7.26
N GLY A 123 6.28 -12.70 8.23
CA GLY A 123 6.41 -13.33 9.53
C GLY A 123 6.38 -14.85 9.51
N GLY A 124 7.43 -15.47 8.98
CA GLY A 124 7.90 -16.74 9.52
C GLY A 124 8.16 -16.55 11.01
N SER A 125 7.58 -17.43 11.82
CA SER A 125 7.88 -17.53 13.24
C SER A 125 9.38 -17.75 13.43
N GLU A 126 9.97 -17.04 14.40
CA GLU A 126 11.09 -17.62 15.15
C GLU A 126 10.62 -18.89 15.86
#